data_AF-A0A7R9ZGJ3-F1
#
_entry.id   AF-A0A7R9ZGJ3-F1
#
_cell.length_a   1.000
_cell.length_b   1.000
_cell.length_c   1.000
_cell.angle_alpha   90.00
_cell.angle_beta   90.00
_cell.angle_gamma   90.00
#
_symmetry.space_group_name_H-M   'P 1'
#
loop_
_entity.id
_entity.type
_entity.pdbx_description
1 polymer ?
#
loop_
_entity_poly.entity_id
_entity_poly.type
_entity_poly.pdbx_seq_one_letter_code
_entity_poly.pdbx_strand_id
1 'polypeptide(L)'
;VFFQDTNGLAFHTLPLSLGVSVKLGLVMNSTAVPRKAKQAVGGITKLTNEKGETRTLNVEYNQLDPLLRATGFPDGDANDPTTGFSPYPGNINQLLFELKPYAAALDRTKGAMPEFVNPKYKDEAKTTFKKPTRLECMMQDFPTVLEGTEDAEKVGFTSAPAWMCFSPVKNTIADGAKLQEKGTQPGTA
;
A
#
# COMPACT_ATOMS: atom_id res chain seq x y z
N VAL A 1 -2.04 10.54 12.08
CA VAL A 1 -1.75 10.59 10.62
C VAL A 1 -0.29 10.29 10.44
N PHE A 2 0.05 9.28 9.64
CA PHE A 2 1.40 9.08 9.14
C PHE A 2 1.46 9.52 7.68
N PHE A 3 2.59 10.08 7.26
CA PHE A 3 2.83 10.58 5.90
C PHE A 3 4.28 10.31 5.50
N GLN A 4 4.56 10.38 4.20
CA GLN A 4 5.89 10.17 3.65
C GLN A 4 6.68 11.49 3.54
N ASP A 5 8.00 11.39 3.59
CA ASP A 5 8.95 12.51 3.66
C ASP A 5 8.80 13.58 2.56
N THR A 6 8.47 13.17 1.34
CA THR A 6 8.62 13.99 0.12
C THR A 6 7.35 14.07 -0.72
N ASN A 7 6.17 13.87 -0.12
CA ASN A 7 4.88 14.08 -0.79
C ASN A 7 4.20 15.36 -0.30
N GLY A 8 4.50 16.49 -0.94
CA GLY A 8 4.01 17.81 -0.52
C GLY A 8 2.48 17.96 -0.58
N LEU A 9 1.82 17.28 -1.54
CA LEU A 9 0.37 17.34 -1.72
C LEU A 9 -0.43 16.45 -0.75
N ALA A 10 0.21 15.60 0.06
CA ALA A 10 -0.47 14.66 0.94
C ALA A 10 -1.55 15.33 1.82
N PHE A 11 -1.29 16.56 2.28
CA PHE A 11 -2.19 17.26 3.20
C PHE A 11 -3.45 17.83 2.54
N HIS A 12 -3.52 17.95 1.21
CA HIS A 12 -4.68 18.50 0.51
C HIS A 12 -5.93 17.64 0.70
N THR A 13 -5.77 16.31 0.68
CA THR A 13 -6.88 15.37 0.86
C THR A 13 -7.07 14.94 2.31
N LEU A 14 -6.25 15.43 3.25
CA LEU A 14 -6.33 15.01 4.65
C LEU A 14 -7.70 15.28 5.29
N PRO A 15 -8.32 16.48 5.15
CA PRO A 15 -9.67 16.72 5.68
C PRO A 15 -10.72 15.79 5.08
N LEU A 16 -10.60 15.48 3.78
CA LEU A 16 -11.50 14.57 3.07
C LEU A 16 -11.35 13.14 3.60
N SER A 17 -10.12 12.63 3.72
CA SER A 17 -9.87 11.30 4.28
C SER A 17 -10.34 11.20 5.73
N LEU A 18 -10.17 12.26 6.54
CA LEU A 18 -10.68 12.30 7.92
C LEU A 18 -12.20 12.25 7.96
N GLY A 19 -12.89 13.01 7.10
CA GLY A 19 -14.34 12.99 6.99
C GLY A 19 -14.87 11.61 6.62
N VAL A 20 -14.22 10.91 5.68
CA VAL A 20 -14.54 9.52 5.32
C VAL A 20 -14.31 8.58 6.50
N SER A 21 -13.17 8.70 7.21
CA SER A 21 -12.88 7.90 8.40
C SER A 21 -13.96 8.02 9.46
N VAL A 22 -14.41 9.24 9.78
CA VAL A 22 -15.47 9.47 10.78
C VAL A 22 -16.81 8.91 10.29
N LYS A 23 -17.18 9.19 9.03
CA LYS A 23 -18.46 8.76 8.46
C LYS A 23 -18.61 7.23 8.41
N LEU A 24 -17.52 6.52 8.13
CA LEU A 24 -17.51 5.06 7.98
C LEU A 24 -17.01 4.33 9.23
N GLY A 25 -16.62 5.04 10.29
CA GLY A 25 -16.09 4.45 11.51
C GLY A 25 -14.80 3.66 11.29
N LEU A 26 -13.88 4.17 10.45
CA LEU A 26 -12.66 3.44 10.09
C LEU A 26 -11.60 3.53 11.18
N VAL A 27 -11.11 2.37 11.62
CA VAL A 27 -9.97 2.21 12.53
C VAL A 27 -8.67 2.61 11.84
N MET A 28 -8.54 2.25 10.56
CA MET A 28 -7.44 2.67 9.70
C MET A 28 -7.99 3.03 8.32
N ASN A 29 -7.51 4.14 7.77
CA ASN A 29 -7.87 4.61 6.45
C ASN A 29 -6.60 4.96 5.66
N SER A 30 -6.32 4.16 4.64
CA SER A 30 -5.21 4.42 3.71
C SER A 30 -5.66 5.41 2.64
N THR A 31 -4.93 6.50 2.45
CA THR A 31 -5.13 7.32 1.24
C THR A 31 -4.61 6.54 0.03
N ALA A 32 -5.44 6.45 -1.01
CA ALA A 32 -5.11 5.75 -2.23
C ALA A 32 -5.36 6.62 -3.46
N VAL A 33 -4.77 6.22 -4.59
CA VAL A 33 -4.94 6.87 -5.89
C VAL A 33 -5.17 5.82 -6.97
N PRO A 34 -5.84 6.15 -8.10
CA PRO A 34 -5.82 5.30 -9.27
C PRO A 34 -4.38 5.02 -9.70
N ARG A 35 -4.02 3.74 -9.84
CA ARG A 35 -2.66 3.31 -10.25
C ARG A 35 -2.73 2.46 -11.51
N LYS A 36 -1.66 2.45 -12.30
CA LYS A 36 -1.52 1.49 -13.40
C LYS A 36 -1.12 0.13 -12.83
N ALA A 37 -1.60 -0.93 -13.47
CA ALA A 37 -1.11 -2.28 -13.22
C ALA A 37 0.42 -2.33 -13.35
N LYS A 38 1.07 -3.06 -12.44
CA LYS A 38 2.53 -3.24 -12.33
C LYS A 38 3.30 -1.95 -12.05
N GLN A 39 2.62 -0.85 -11.70
CA GLN A 39 3.26 0.35 -11.19
C GLN A 39 3.93 0.06 -9.84
N ALA A 40 5.08 0.68 -9.57
CA ALA A 40 5.82 0.56 -8.31
C ALA A 40 5.14 1.33 -7.15
N VAL A 41 3.90 0.93 -6.85
CA VAL A 41 3.02 1.40 -5.78
C VAL A 41 2.16 0.20 -5.36
N GLY A 42 2.13 -0.12 -4.07
CA GLY A 42 1.33 -1.23 -3.54
C GLY A 42 -0.16 -1.05 -3.80
N GLY A 43 -0.88 -2.15 -3.96
CA GLY A 43 -2.33 -2.16 -4.20
C GLY A 43 -3.10 -2.43 -2.90
N ILE A 44 -4.15 -1.67 -2.63
CA ILE A 44 -5.11 -2.00 -1.57
C ILE A 44 -5.97 -3.16 -2.07
N THR A 45 -5.98 -4.24 -1.28
CA THR A 45 -6.74 -5.46 -1.57
C THR A 45 -7.53 -5.90 -0.35
N LYS A 46 -8.56 -6.72 -0.56
CA LYS A 46 -9.21 -7.48 0.49
C LYS A 46 -8.70 -8.92 0.44
N LEU A 47 -7.98 -9.34 1.46
CA LEU A 47 -7.44 -10.70 1.56
C LEU A 47 -8.27 -11.53 2.54
N THR A 48 -8.41 -12.81 2.26
CA THR A 48 -9.05 -13.79 3.14
C THR A 48 -8.02 -14.84 3.51
N ASN A 49 -7.83 -15.07 4.81
CA ASN A 49 -6.91 -16.12 5.28
C ASN A 49 -7.60 -17.51 5.27
N GLU A 50 -6.84 -18.56 5.58
CA GLU A 50 -7.35 -19.94 5.62
C GLU A 50 -8.47 -20.16 6.66
N LYS A 51 -8.57 -19.28 7.66
CA LYS A 51 -9.62 -19.29 8.69
C LYS A 51 -10.89 -18.54 8.25
N GLY A 52 -10.92 -17.97 7.05
CA GLY A 52 -12.04 -17.20 6.52
C GLY A 52 -12.10 -15.74 7.01
N GLU A 53 -11.10 -15.27 7.76
CA GLU A 53 -11.05 -13.89 8.22
C GLU A 53 -10.63 -12.98 7.07
N THR A 54 -11.38 -11.89 6.86
CA THR A 54 -11.11 -10.93 5.80
C THR A 54 -10.46 -9.67 6.33
N ARG A 55 -9.46 -9.14 5.63
CA ARG A 55 -8.80 -7.87 5.98
C ARG A 55 -8.55 -7.03 4.74
N THR A 56 -8.75 -5.73 4.85
CA THR A 56 -8.31 -4.76 3.85
C THR A 56 -6.88 -4.35 4.17
N LEU A 57 -5.93 -4.55 3.27
CA LEU A 57 -4.54 -4.14 3.46
C LEU A 57 -3.82 -3.89 2.14
N ASN A 58 -2.64 -3.29 2.26
CA ASN A 58 -1.71 -3.12 1.17
C ASN A 58 -1.03 -4.44 0.81
N VAL A 59 -0.97 -4.76 -0.48
CA VAL A 59 -0.09 -5.79 -1.04
C VAL A 59 0.94 -5.09 -1.90
N GLU A 60 2.22 -5.34 -1.63
CA GLU A 60 3.31 -4.70 -2.38
C GLU A 60 3.27 -5.07 -3.86
N TYR A 61 3.66 -4.12 -4.71
CA TYR A 61 3.55 -4.24 -6.16
C TYR A 61 4.31 -5.46 -6.72
N ASN A 62 5.39 -5.88 -6.07
CA ASN A 62 6.19 -7.04 -6.43
C ASN A 62 5.57 -8.37 -5.97
N GLN A 63 4.57 -8.34 -5.11
CA GLN A 63 3.83 -9.50 -4.59
C GLN A 63 2.45 -9.63 -5.22
N LEU A 64 1.82 -8.52 -5.61
CA LEU A 64 0.43 -8.49 -6.07
C LEU A 64 0.19 -9.35 -7.31
N ASP A 65 0.99 -9.21 -8.37
CA ASP A 65 0.78 -9.99 -9.61
C ASP A 65 0.89 -11.52 -9.38
N PRO A 66 1.95 -12.04 -8.71
CA PRO A 66 2.01 -13.44 -8.31
C PRO A 66 0.85 -13.89 -7.42
N LEU A 67 0.46 -13.06 -6.44
CA LEU A 67 -0.63 -13.37 -5.52
C LEU A 67 -1.97 -13.52 -6.25
N LEU A 68 -2.26 -12.62 -7.19
CA LEU A 68 -3.49 -12.65 -7.99
C LEU A 68 -3.54 -13.90 -8.86
N ARG A 69 -2.44 -14.24 -9.54
CA ARG A 69 -2.35 -15.46 -10.36
C ARG A 69 -2.59 -16.72 -9.52
N ALA A 70 -2.03 -16.76 -8.32
CA ALA A 70 -2.20 -17.89 -7.40
C ALA A 70 -3.62 -18.01 -6.84
N THR A 71 -4.40 -16.91 -6.82
CA THR A 71 -5.73 -16.85 -6.19
C THR A 71 -6.88 -16.78 -7.17
N GLY A 72 -6.66 -17.16 -8.43
CA GLY A 72 -7.72 -17.34 -9.43
C GLY A 72 -7.90 -16.18 -10.41
N PHE A 73 -6.96 -15.24 -10.45
CA PHE A 73 -6.93 -14.14 -11.43
C PHE A 73 -5.81 -14.41 -12.46
N PRO A 74 -6.08 -15.17 -13.55
CA PRO A 74 -5.03 -15.65 -14.45
C PRO A 74 -4.25 -14.53 -15.14
N ASP A 75 -4.86 -13.35 -15.33
CA ASP A 75 -4.20 -12.18 -15.92
C ASP A 75 -3.27 -11.45 -14.95
N GLY A 76 -3.32 -11.79 -13.66
CA GLY A 76 -2.55 -11.15 -12.59
C GLY A 76 -2.98 -9.71 -12.37
N ASP A 77 -2.01 -8.83 -12.12
CA ASP A 77 -2.27 -7.39 -12.00
C ASP A 77 -2.39 -6.78 -13.39
N ALA A 78 -3.63 -6.54 -13.83
CA ALA A 78 -3.99 -6.00 -15.12
C ALA A 78 -4.87 -4.74 -14.96
N ASN A 79 -4.82 -3.84 -15.96
CA ASN A 79 -5.71 -2.67 -15.96
C ASN A 79 -7.13 -3.12 -16.35
N ASP A 80 -8.11 -2.57 -15.66
CA ASP A 80 -9.50 -2.63 -16.08
C ASP A 80 -9.66 -1.91 -17.44
N PRO A 81 -10.27 -2.54 -18.46
CA PRO A 81 -10.38 -1.97 -19.81
C PRO A 81 -11.22 -0.69 -19.88
N THR A 82 -12.17 -0.49 -18.97
CA THR A 82 -13.08 0.67 -18.98
C THR A 82 -12.42 1.91 -18.36
N THR A 83 -11.73 1.74 -17.24
CA THR A 83 -11.10 2.84 -16.49
C THR A 83 -9.65 3.06 -16.92
N GLY A 84 -8.98 2.05 -17.48
CA GLY A 84 -7.57 2.08 -17.82
C GLY A 84 -6.62 2.03 -16.62
N PHE A 85 -7.11 1.72 -15.41
CA PHE A 85 -6.34 1.61 -14.18
C PHE A 85 -6.47 0.20 -13.59
N SER A 86 -5.55 -0.18 -12.71
CA SER A 86 -5.72 -1.42 -11.94
C SER A 86 -6.95 -1.32 -11.04
N PRO A 87 -7.76 -2.38 -10.89
CA PRO A 87 -8.92 -2.39 -9.99
C PRO A 87 -8.52 -2.27 -8.51
N TYR A 88 -7.24 -2.45 -8.19
CA TYR A 88 -6.69 -2.29 -6.84
C TYR A 88 -6.11 -0.87 -6.69
N PRO A 89 -6.66 0.01 -5.85
CA PRO A 89 -6.14 1.38 -5.71
C PRO A 89 -4.71 1.40 -5.16
N GLY A 90 -3.88 2.35 -5.62
CA GLY A 90 -2.50 2.50 -5.18
C GLY A 90 -2.40 3.17 -3.82
N ASN A 91 -1.87 2.47 -2.83
CA ASN A 91 -1.60 3.02 -1.50
C ASN A 91 -0.42 4.01 -1.55
N ILE A 92 -0.66 5.26 -1.18
CA ILE A 92 0.39 6.30 -1.18
C ILE A 92 1.06 6.48 0.18
N ASN A 93 0.78 5.57 1.14
CA ASN A 93 1.37 5.56 2.47
C ASN A 93 1.12 6.84 3.28
N GLN A 94 -0.05 7.45 3.06
CA GLN A 94 -0.65 8.39 3.98
C GLN A 94 -1.75 7.67 4.77
N LEU A 95 -1.51 7.46 6.06
CA LEU A 95 -2.28 6.54 6.89
C LEU A 95 -2.97 7.32 8.01
N LEU A 96 -4.29 7.23 8.06
CA LEU A 96 -5.11 7.79 9.11
C LEU A 96 -5.51 6.67 10.06
N PHE A 97 -5.49 6.94 11.36
CA PHE A 97 -5.83 5.98 12.40
C PHE A 97 -6.80 6.61 13.39
N GLU A 98 -7.78 5.84 13.84
CA GLU A 98 -8.50 6.16 15.06
C GLU A 98 -7.56 5.93 16.26
N LEU A 99 -7.43 6.93 17.12
CA LEU A 99 -6.38 6.94 18.15
C LEU A 99 -6.54 5.83 19.20
N LYS A 100 -7.78 5.53 19.62
CA LYS A 100 -8.06 4.51 20.66
C LYS A 100 -7.63 3.10 20.23
N PRO A 101 -8.12 2.54 19.11
CA PRO A 101 -7.70 1.21 18.66
C PRO A 101 -6.23 1.16 18.26
N TYR A 102 -5.67 2.24 17.70
CA TYR A 102 -4.23 2.34 17.44
C TYR A 102 -3.40 2.24 18.73
N ALA A 103 -3.76 3.00 19.77
CA ALA A 103 -3.06 2.98 21.05
C ALA A 103 -3.19 1.62 21.76
N ALA A 104 -4.35 0.99 21.69
CA ALA A 104 -4.56 -0.35 22.24
C ALA A 104 -3.69 -1.40 21.53
N ALA A 105 -3.63 -1.36 20.19
CA ALA A 105 -2.75 -2.23 19.42
C ALA A 105 -1.28 -1.96 19.75
N LEU A 106 -0.86 -0.69 19.83
CA LEU A 106 0.51 -0.31 20.19
C LEU A 106 0.90 -0.80 21.59
N ASP A 107 0.03 -0.66 22.57
CA ASP A 107 0.29 -1.15 23.93
C ASP A 107 0.34 -2.68 23.98
N ARG A 108 -0.53 -3.37 23.24
CA ARG A 108 -0.50 -4.84 23.16
C ARG A 108 0.77 -5.36 22.50
N THR A 109 1.13 -4.83 21.32
CA THR A 109 2.25 -5.35 20.53
C THR A 109 3.60 -4.75 20.92
N LYS A 110 3.61 -3.71 21.77
CA LYS A 110 4.79 -2.88 22.07
C LYS A 110 5.44 -2.30 20.81
N GLY A 111 4.64 -2.09 19.76
CA GLY A 111 5.09 -1.59 18.47
C GLY A 111 5.68 -2.66 17.54
N ALA A 112 5.65 -3.94 17.92
CA ALA A 112 6.04 -5.02 17.03
C ALA A 112 5.07 -5.13 15.84
N MET A 113 5.64 -5.29 14.65
CA MET A 113 4.96 -5.44 13.37
C MET A 113 5.48 -6.70 12.67
N PRO A 114 4.72 -7.35 11.77
CA PRO A 114 5.23 -8.48 11.03
C PRO A 114 6.47 -8.11 10.21
N GLU A 115 7.43 -9.03 10.24
CA GLU A 115 8.69 -8.87 9.55
C GLU A 115 8.72 -9.69 8.26
N PHE A 116 9.46 -9.21 7.29
CA PHE A 116 9.73 -9.90 6.03
C PHE A 116 11.19 -9.70 5.62
N VAL A 117 11.60 -10.43 4.58
CA VAL A 117 12.92 -10.26 3.93
C VAL A 117 12.73 -10.10 2.42
N ASN A 118 13.49 -9.21 1.79
CA ASN A 118 13.49 -9.01 0.33
C ASN A 118 14.91 -9.14 -0.25
N PRO A 119 15.51 -10.35 -0.18
CA PRO A 119 16.88 -10.57 -0.62
C PRO A 119 17.03 -10.27 -2.12
N LYS A 120 18.14 -9.60 -2.46
CA LYS A 120 18.56 -9.42 -3.87
C LYS A 120 19.62 -10.47 -4.18
N TYR A 121 19.34 -11.34 -5.14
CA TYR A 121 20.24 -12.42 -5.54
C TYR A 121 21.15 -12.01 -6.70
N LYS A 122 22.31 -12.66 -6.82
CA LYS A 122 23.24 -12.45 -7.95
C LYS A 122 22.67 -12.95 -9.27
N ASP A 123 21.92 -14.03 -9.22
CA ASP A 123 21.38 -14.77 -10.35
C ASP A 123 20.05 -15.47 -9.99
N GLU A 124 19.46 -16.15 -10.96
CA GLU A 124 18.18 -16.86 -10.83
C GLU A 124 18.24 -18.11 -9.95
N ALA A 125 19.44 -18.64 -9.64
CA ALA A 125 19.58 -19.79 -8.75
C ALA A 125 19.23 -19.43 -7.30
N LYS A 126 19.25 -18.13 -6.95
CA LYS A 126 18.87 -17.60 -5.62
C LYS A 126 19.62 -18.24 -4.44
N THR A 127 20.85 -18.69 -4.66
CA THR A 127 21.72 -19.29 -3.62
C THR A 127 22.69 -18.29 -3.02
N THR A 128 23.01 -17.21 -3.74
CA THR A 128 23.97 -16.18 -3.29
C THR A 128 23.36 -14.79 -3.35
N PHE A 129 23.43 -14.06 -2.23
CA PHE A 129 23.01 -12.67 -2.19
C PHE A 129 23.98 -11.75 -2.97
N LYS A 130 23.41 -10.79 -3.70
CA LYS A 130 24.14 -9.70 -4.37
C LYS A 130 24.65 -8.66 -3.38
N LYS A 131 23.96 -8.51 -2.24
CA LYS A 131 24.30 -7.63 -1.12
C LYS A 131 23.70 -8.19 0.17
N PRO A 132 24.23 -7.88 1.37
CA PRO A 132 23.62 -8.28 2.64
C PRO A 132 22.12 -7.92 2.68
N THR A 133 21.32 -8.83 3.25
CA THR A 133 19.88 -8.64 3.46
C THR A 133 19.59 -8.39 4.93
N ARG A 134 18.45 -7.79 5.25
CA ARG A 134 17.98 -7.56 6.62
C ARG A 134 16.50 -7.93 6.75
N LEU A 135 16.03 -8.03 7.99
CA LEU A 135 14.61 -8.00 8.30
C LEU A 135 14.08 -6.59 8.02
N GLU A 136 12.87 -6.52 7.49
CA GLU A 136 12.14 -5.30 7.18
C GLU A 136 10.71 -5.45 7.70
N CYS A 137 10.05 -4.36 8.05
CA CYS A 137 8.61 -4.32 8.34
C CYS A 137 8.01 -3.07 7.71
N MET A 138 6.70 -3.07 7.45
CA MET A 138 6.03 -1.92 6.82
C MET A 138 5.01 -1.30 7.76
N MET A 139 5.00 0.03 7.83
CA MET A 139 4.03 0.77 8.66
C MET A 139 2.58 0.54 8.23
N GLN A 140 2.35 0.26 6.93
CA GLN A 140 1.02 -0.02 6.38
C GLN A 140 0.51 -1.43 6.69
N ASP A 141 1.34 -2.30 7.29
CA ASP A 141 0.92 -3.65 7.68
C ASP A 141 0.12 -3.64 8.99
N PHE A 142 -0.17 -2.48 9.59
CA PHE A 142 -0.99 -2.35 10.79
C PHE A 142 -2.28 -3.21 10.81
N PRO A 143 -3.03 -3.40 9.71
CA PRO A 143 -4.21 -4.27 9.71
C PRO A 143 -3.92 -5.70 10.14
N THR A 144 -2.69 -6.19 9.99
CA THR A 144 -2.26 -7.55 10.38
C THR A 144 -2.18 -7.75 11.89
N VAL A 145 -1.98 -6.68 12.67
CA VAL A 145 -1.86 -6.77 14.13
C VAL A 145 -3.17 -6.47 14.86
N LEU A 146 -4.24 -6.17 14.13
CA LEU A 146 -5.59 -6.05 14.69
C LEU A 146 -6.11 -7.44 15.12
N GLU A 147 -6.81 -7.45 16.26
CA GLU A 147 -7.44 -8.63 16.83
C GLU A 147 -8.96 -8.47 16.82
N GLY A 148 -9.68 -9.57 16.67
CA GLY A 148 -11.13 -9.56 16.54
C GLY A 148 -11.62 -9.06 15.17
N THR A 149 -12.87 -9.37 14.84
CA THR A 149 -13.48 -8.97 13.57
C THR A 149 -13.92 -7.50 13.59
N GLU A 150 -14.25 -6.95 14.76
CA GLU A 150 -14.78 -5.59 14.87
C GLU A 150 -13.82 -4.53 14.32
N ASP A 151 -12.55 -4.53 14.75
CA ASP A 151 -11.57 -3.55 14.29
C ASP A 151 -10.98 -3.90 12.91
N ALA A 152 -10.76 -5.19 12.66
CA ALA A 152 -10.16 -5.66 11.42
C ALA A 152 -11.06 -5.39 10.19
N GLU A 153 -12.39 -5.44 10.35
CA GLU A 153 -13.34 -5.12 9.29
C GLU A 153 -13.51 -3.60 9.05
N LYS A 154 -13.10 -2.77 10.02
CA LYS A 154 -13.12 -1.30 9.95
C LYS A 154 -11.83 -0.72 9.35
N VAL A 155 -11.07 -1.52 8.60
CA VAL A 155 -9.95 -1.02 7.80
C VAL A 155 -10.43 -0.73 6.38
N GLY A 156 -10.16 0.49 5.92
CA GLY A 156 -10.58 0.96 4.61
C GLY A 156 -9.55 1.84 3.92
N PHE A 157 -9.98 2.47 2.84
CA PHE A 157 -9.19 3.42 2.08
C PHE A 157 -10.07 4.54 1.54
N THR A 158 -9.43 5.67 1.23
CA THR A 158 -10.05 6.80 0.53
C THR A 158 -9.29 7.03 -0.75
N SER A 159 -9.94 6.77 -1.88
CA SER A 159 -9.34 7.01 -3.20
C SER A 159 -9.60 8.44 -3.66
N ALA A 160 -8.54 9.15 -4.05
CA ALA A 160 -8.61 10.49 -4.64
C ALA A 160 -7.79 10.56 -5.93
N PRO A 161 -8.07 11.52 -6.82
CA PRO A 161 -7.24 11.74 -8.01
C PRO A 161 -5.78 12.02 -7.62
N ALA A 162 -4.83 11.35 -8.29
CA ALA A 162 -3.41 11.44 -7.97
C ALA A 162 -2.87 12.89 -7.97
N TRP A 163 -3.36 13.74 -8.88
CA TRP A 163 -2.94 15.14 -8.97
C TRP A 163 -3.30 15.97 -7.72
N MET A 164 -4.22 15.51 -6.86
CA MET A 164 -4.61 16.21 -5.63
C MET A 164 -3.71 15.87 -4.45
N CYS A 165 -3.10 14.68 -4.41
CA CYS A 165 -2.47 14.16 -3.18
C CYS A 165 -1.19 13.35 -3.39
N PHE A 166 -0.72 13.14 -4.62
CA PHE A 166 0.43 12.31 -4.93
C PHE A 166 1.49 13.07 -5.73
N SER A 167 2.51 13.54 -5.02
CA SER A 167 3.64 14.34 -5.51
C SER A 167 4.98 13.88 -4.91
N PRO A 168 5.32 12.58 -4.93
CA PRO A 168 6.55 12.11 -4.31
C PRO A 168 7.79 12.57 -5.10
N VAL A 169 8.88 12.89 -4.40
CA VAL A 169 10.21 13.09 -4.97
C VAL A 169 11.08 11.88 -4.62
N LYS A 170 11.08 10.87 -5.49
CA LYS A 170 11.69 9.56 -5.21
C LYS A 170 12.58 9.00 -6.33
N ASN A 171 12.59 9.64 -7.50
CA ASN A 171 13.33 9.17 -8.66
C ASN A 171 14.39 10.17 -9.09
N THR A 172 15.47 9.65 -9.69
CA THR A 172 16.42 10.47 -10.46
C THR A 172 15.73 11.01 -11.72
N ILE A 173 16.27 12.09 -12.30
CA ILE A 173 15.76 12.64 -13.58
C ILE A 173 15.74 11.56 -14.67
N ALA A 174 16.81 10.76 -14.76
CA ALA A 174 16.93 9.71 -15.77
C ALA A 174 15.88 8.59 -15.61
N ASP A 175 15.53 8.21 -14.38
CA ASP A 175 14.48 7.21 -14.15
C ASP A 175 13.07 7.81 -14.29
N GLY A 176 12.89 9.07 -13.91
CA GLY A 176 11.65 9.81 -14.12
C GLY A 176 11.27 9.93 -15.60
N ALA A 177 12.25 10.19 -16.47
CA ALA A 177 12.03 10.23 -17.93
C ALA A 177 11.47 8.91 -18.46
N LYS A 178 12.01 7.76 -18.03
CA LYS A 178 11.52 6.41 -18.41
C LYS A 178 10.10 6.15 -17.92
N LEU A 179 9.68 6.77 -16.82
CA LEU A 179 8.30 6.65 -16.30
C LEU A 179 7.34 7.51 -17.11
N GLN A 180 7.74 8.71 -17.52
CA GLN A 180 6.95 9.57 -18.41
C GLN A 180 6.69 8.92 -19.77
N GLU A 181 7.68 8.26 -20.37
CA GLU A 181 7.51 7.47 -21.60
C GLU A 181 6.41 6.41 -21.48
N LYS A 182 6.15 5.92 -20.25
CA LYS A 182 5.11 4.93 -19.93
C LYS A 182 3.80 5.58 -19.44
N GLY A 183 3.66 6.90 -19.56
CA GLY A 183 2.48 7.64 -19.10
C GLY A 183 2.29 7.62 -17.57
N THR A 184 3.38 7.46 -16.81
CA THR A 184 3.37 7.46 -15.34
C THR A 184 4.05 8.73 -14.81
N GLN A 185 3.61 9.22 -13.66
CA GLN A 185 4.23 10.39 -13.02
C GLN A 185 5.74 10.14 -12.75
N PRO A 186 6.63 11.09 -13.09
CA PRO A 186 8.08 10.89 -13.01
C PRO A 186 8.59 10.82 -11.56
N GLY A 187 7.96 11.53 -10.62
CA GLY A 187 8.38 11.56 -9.21
C GLY A 187 9.79 12.12 -9.00
N THR A 188 10.16 13.14 -9.77
CA THR A 188 11.43 13.87 -9.69
C THR A 188 11.21 15.20 -8.96
N ALA A 189 12.30 15.85 -8.53
CA ALA A 189 12.27 17.23 -8.03
C ALA A 189 11.92 18.24 -9.14
#